data_AF-A0A2E6GU25-F1
#
_entry.id   AF-A0A2E6GU25-F1
#
_cell.length_a   1.000
_cell.length_b   1.000
_cell.length_c   1.000
_cell.angle_alpha   90.00
_cell.angle_beta   90.00
_cell.angle_gamma   90.00
#
_symmetry.space_group_name_H-M   'P 1'
#
loop_
_entity.id
_entity.type
_entity.pdbx_description
1 polymer ?
#
loop_
_entity_poly.entity_id
_entity_poly.type
_entity_poly.pdbx_seq_one_letter_code
_entity_poly.pdbx_strand_id
1 'polypeptide(L)'
;MSCRKAPKTAESCEFSNSEENNFTIINNDDSPERAFNVFCKKVDVFGVYIYATENVPDNDLLHTANIMAQYLDNDEDSIVDNALVLDKMIENQSAMVLFGKESSNKKKIFLRSANSLEGSHI
;
A
#
# COMPACT_ATOMS: atom_id res chain seq x y z
N MET A 1 11.77 28.21 -2.90
CA MET A 1 10.72 27.19 -3.02
C MET A 1 10.78 26.32 -1.78
N SER A 2 9.74 26.34 -0.95
CA SER A 2 9.71 25.57 0.32
C SER A 2 9.55 24.07 0.04
N CYS A 3 10.41 23.24 0.65
CA CYS A 3 10.33 21.79 0.56
C CYS A 3 9.03 21.30 1.23
N ARG A 4 8.05 20.88 0.43
CA ARG A 4 6.82 20.28 0.94
C ARG A 4 7.13 18.85 1.40
N LYS A 5 7.13 18.64 2.72
CA LYS A 5 7.23 17.31 3.37
C LYS A 5 5.89 16.59 3.34
N ALA A 6 5.90 15.28 3.53
CA ALA A 6 4.67 14.50 3.73
C ALA A 6 3.82 15.03 4.91
N PRO A 7 2.48 14.79 4.88
CA PRO A 7 1.57 15.19 5.95
C PRO A 7 2.01 14.66 7.33
N LYS A 8 1.62 15.33 8.41
CA LYS A 8 1.97 14.90 9.78
C LYS A 8 1.13 13.71 10.26
N THR A 9 -0.09 13.62 9.77
CA THR A 9 -1.07 12.55 10.04
C THR A 9 -1.47 11.93 8.71
N ALA A 10 -1.88 10.67 8.73
CA ALA A 10 -2.41 10.02 7.54
C ALA A 10 -3.61 10.81 6.97
N GLU A 11 -3.72 10.79 5.65
CA GLU A 11 -4.89 11.31 4.96
C GLU A 11 -6.10 10.43 5.28
N SER A 12 -7.30 10.98 5.22
CA SER A 12 -8.55 10.24 5.41
C SER A 12 -9.36 10.24 4.12
N CYS A 13 -10.03 9.14 3.79
CA CYS A 13 -10.92 9.07 2.65
C CYS A 13 -12.05 8.08 2.89
N GLU A 14 -13.16 8.28 2.18
CA GLU A 14 -14.25 7.31 2.15
C GLU A 14 -13.91 6.18 1.18
N PHE A 15 -14.29 4.96 1.54
CA PHE A 15 -14.20 3.77 0.72
C PHE A 15 -15.33 2.82 1.08
N SER A 16 -15.59 1.87 0.19
CA SER A 16 -16.60 0.84 0.36
C SER A 16 -15.96 -0.54 0.33
N ASN A 17 -16.46 -1.41 1.19
CA ASN A 17 -16.17 -2.83 1.17
C ASN A 17 -17.40 -3.60 0.66
N SER A 18 -17.16 -4.73 0.01
CA SER A 18 -18.20 -5.64 -0.46
C SER A 18 -17.88 -7.06 -0.01
N GLU A 19 -18.90 -7.82 0.39
CA GLU A 19 -18.76 -9.22 0.84
C GLU A 19 -18.28 -10.17 -0.27
N GLU A 20 -18.30 -9.73 -1.53
CA GLU A 20 -17.84 -10.52 -2.68
C GLU A 20 -16.31 -10.50 -2.87
N ASN A 21 -15.57 -9.72 -2.08
CA ASN A 21 -14.11 -9.62 -2.20
C ASN A 21 -13.38 -10.42 -1.12
N ASN A 22 -12.27 -11.06 -1.49
CA ASN A 22 -11.39 -11.78 -0.57
C ASN A 22 -10.62 -10.86 0.40
N PHE A 23 -10.57 -9.56 0.10
CA PHE A 23 -9.80 -8.56 0.84
C PHE A 23 -10.69 -7.43 1.34
N THR A 24 -10.30 -6.85 2.47
CA THR A 24 -10.98 -5.70 3.09
C THR A 24 -10.08 -4.47 3.08
N ILE A 25 -10.61 -3.36 2.58
CA ILE A 25 -9.97 -2.04 2.68
C ILE A 25 -10.14 -1.51 4.11
N ILE A 26 -9.05 -1.05 4.69
CA ILE A 26 -9.00 -0.41 6.00
C ILE A 26 -8.34 0.97 5.93
N ASN A 27 -8.57 1.81 6.95
CA ASN A 27 -7.88 3.10 7.06
C ASN A 27 -6.37 2.92 7.28
N ASN A 28 -5.60 3.91 6.85
CA ASN A 28 -4.16 3.99 7.09
C ASN A 28 -3.81 4.78 8.37
N ASP A 29 -4.64 4.69 9.41
CA ASP A 29 -4.47 5.47 10.65
C ASP A 29 -3.21 5.06 11.44
N ASP A 30 -2.78 3.82 11.26
CA ASP A 30 -1.58 3.19 11.80
C ASP A 30 -0.38 3.29 10.83
N SER A 31 -0.35 4.33 10.00
CA SER A 31 0.71 4.60 9.01
C SER A 31 2.12 4.40 9.62
N PRO A 32 2.97 3.56 8.98
CA PRO A 32 4.24 3.14 9.59
C PRO A 32 5.25 4.28 9.71
N GLU A 33 5.22 5.22 8.76
CA GLU A 33 6.15 6.34 8.68
C GLU A 33 5.48 7.59 8.12
N ARG A 34 6.05 8.75 8.42
CA ARG A 34 5.50 10.03 7.93
C ARG A 34 5.37 10.07 6.40
N ALA A 35 6.23 9.36 5.68
CA ALA A 35 6.15 9.26 4.22
C ALA A 35 4.83 8.64 3.74
N PHE A 36 4.30 7.65 4.47
CA PHE A 36 3.08 6.92 4.14
C PHE A 36 1.80 7.68 4.48
N ASN A 37 1.91 8.80 5.19
CA ASN A 37 0.76 9.63 5.52
C ASN A 37 0.07 10.26 4.29
N VAL A 38 0.64 10.14 3.09
CA VAL A 38 -0.06 10.56 1.86
C VAL A 38 -1.20 9.61 1.46
N PHE A 39 -1.19 8.38 1.97
CA PHE A 39 -2.20 7.36 1.69
C PHE A 39 -3.27 7.40 2.77
N CYS A 40 -4.51 7.14 2.36
CA CYS A 40 -5.66 7.17 3.27
C CYS A 40 -6.20 5.78 3.59
N LYS A 41 -5.96 4.82 2.72
CA LYS A 41 -6.49 3.46 2.83
C LYS A 41 -5.45 2.44 2.42
N LYS A 42 -5.59 1.23 2.93
CA LYS A 42 -4.71 0.10 2.64
C LYS A 42 -5.45 -1.23 2.65
N VAL A 43 -4.82 -2.25 2.07
CA VAL A 43 -5.24 -3.65 2.13
C VAL A 43 -4.06 -4.50 2.59
N ASP A 44 -4.33 -5.51 3.42
CA ASP A 44 -3.35 -6.50 3.88
C ASP A 44 -3.43 -7.75 2.99
N VAL A 45 -2.30 -8.15 2.39
CA VAL A 45 -2.15 -9.40 1.63
C VAL A 45 -1.06 -10.23 2.26
N PHE A 46 -1.44 -11.21 3.07
CA PHE A 46 -0.52 -12.10 3.80
C PHE A 46 0.54 -11.39 4.66
N GLY A 47 0.25 -10.19 5.16
CA GLY A 47 1.18 -9.35 5.93
C GLY A 47 1.93 -8.32 5.08
N VAL A 48 1.72 -8.29 3.76
CA VAL A 48 2.27 -7.27 2.86
C VAL A 48 1.19 -6.27 2.49
N TYR A 49 1.42 -4.99 2.83
CA TYR A 49 0.42 -3.95 2.64
C TYR A 49 0.47 -3.31 1.26
N ILE A 50 -0.72 -3.08 0.69
CA ILE A 50 -0.94 -2.24 -0.49
C ILE A 50 -1.60 -0.94 -0.05
N TYR A 51 -0.92 0.19 -0.19
CA TYR A 51 -1.41 1.51 0.21
C TYR A 51 -1.94 2.28 -1.00
N ALA A 52 -3.02 3.05 -0.81
CA ALA A 52 -3.61 3.84 -1.88
C ALA A 52 -3.98 5.27 -1.47
N THR A 53 -3.82 6.19 -2.42
CA THR A 53 -4.40 7.54 -2.31
C THR A 53 -5.90 7.51 -2.61
N GLU A 54 -6.62 8.53 -2.15
CA GLU A 54 -8.07 8.70 -2.30
C GLU A 54 -8.56 8.66 -3.75
N ASN A 55 -7.70 9.00 -4.71
CA ASN A 55 -8.05 9.01 -6.14
C ASN A 55 -7.89 7.64 -6.81
N VAL A 56 -7.46 6.61 -6.08
CA VAL A 56 -7.44 5.22 -6.55
C VAL A 56 -8.81 4.61 -6.26
N PRO A 57 -9.54 4.13 -7.29
CA PRO A 57 -10.80 3.41 -7.10
C PRO A 57 -10.64 2.22 -6.14
N ASP A 58 -11.66 1.96 -5.31
CA ASP A 58 -11.65 0.82 -4.38
C ASP A 58 -11.46 -0.51 -5.12
N ASN A 59 -12.15 -0.66 -6.26
CA ASN A 59 -12.03 -1.85 -7.11
C ASN A 59 -10.61 -2.04 -7.66
N ASP A 60 -9.88 -0.97 -7.96
CA ASP A 60 -8.49 -1.08 -8.47
C ASP A 60 -7.54 -1.51 -7.35
N LEU A 61 -7.75 -1.01 -6.14
CA LEU A 61 -7.00 -1.44 -4.95
C LEU A 61 -7.27 -2.93 -4.63
N LEU A 62 -8.54 -3.34 -4.62
CA LEU A 62 -8.94 -4.73 -4.36
C LEU A 62 -8.48 -5.67 -5.48
N HIS A 63 -8.56 -5.23 -6.75
CA HIS A 63 -8.02 -6.00 -7.86
C HIS A 63 -6.52 -6.21 -7.72
N THR A 64 -5.77 -5.17 -7.36
CA THR A 64 -4.32 -5.27 -7.11
C THR A 64 -4.02 -6.25 -5.96
N ALA A 65 -4.84 -6.25 -4.91
CA ALA A 65 -4.71 -7.21 -3.80
C ALA A 65 -4.91 -8.66 -4.26
N ASN A 66 -5.92 -8.93 -5.09
CA ASN A 66 -6.12 -10.26 -5.66
C ASN A 66 -4.95 -10.69 -6.55
N ILE A 67 -4.40 -9.80 -7.39
CA ILE A 67 -3.22 -10.11 -8.21
C ILE A 67 -1.99 -10.39 -7.35
N MET A 68 -1.80 -9.63 -6.27
CA MET A 68 -0.71 -9.86 -5.32
C MET A 68 -0.86 -11.19 -4.59
N ALA A 69 -2.08 -11.57 -4.23
CA ALA A 69 -2.39 -12.86 -3.62
C ALA A 69 -2.05 -14.00 -4.58
N GLN A 70 -2.55 -13.95 -5.82
CA GLN A 70 -2.26 -14.95 -6.87
C GLN A 70 -0.76 -15.05 -7.22
N TYR A 71 0.00 -13.97 -7.01
CA TYR A 71 1.44 -13.99 -7.19
C TYR A 71 2.16 -14.79 -6.09
N LEU A 72 1.63 -14.80 -4.87
CA LEU A 72 2.22 -15.47 -3.70
C LEU A 72 1.65 -16.88 -3.49
N ASP A 73 0.37 -17.06 -3.75
CA ASP A 73 -0.44 -18.27 -3.64
C ASP A 73 -1.05 -18.55 -5.03
N ASN A 74 -0.38 -19.40 -5.80
CA ASN A 74 -0.68 -19.68 -7.20
C ASN A 74 -1.75 -20.76 -7.40
N ASP A 75 -1.99 -21.61 -6.40
CA ASP A 75 -3.04 -22.63 -6.43
C ASP A 75 -4.34 -22.18 -5.71
N GLU A 76 -4.32 -20.97 -5.15
CA GLU A 76 -5.44 -20.26 -4.53
C GLU A 76 -6.03 -21.03 -3.33
N ASP A 77 -5.23 -21.85 -2.66
CA ASP A 77 -5.64 -22.60 -1.47
C ASP A 77 -5.62 -21.77 -0.18
N SER A 78 -5.29 -20.47 -0.30
CA SER A 78 -5.10 -19.49 0.76
C SER A 78 -3.82 -19.70 1.59
N ILE A 79 -2.89 -20.52 1.10
CA ILE A 79 -1.56 -20.75 1.67
C ILE A 79 -0.52 -20.30 0.65
N VAL A 80 0.40 -19.46 1.08
CA VAL A 80 1.49 -18.98 0.21
C VAL A 80 2.42 -20.14 -0.16
N ASP A 81 2.56 -20.42 -1.45
CA ASP A 81 3.40 -21.50 -1.99
C ASP A 81 4.88 -21.33 -1.69
N ASN A 82 5.34 -20.07 -1.75
CA ASN A 82 6.74 -19.74 -1.56
C ASN A 82 6.94 -18.88 -0.32
N ALA A 83 6.86 -19.53 0.84
CA ALA A 83 7.06 -18.89 2.14
C ALA A 83 8.37 -18.08 2.23
N LEU A 84 9.46 -18.52 1.57
CA LEU A 84 10.73 -17.78 1.57
C LEU A 84 10.61 -16.40 0.91
N VAL A 85 9.78 -16.27 -0.13
CA VAL A 85 9.52 -14.98 -0.77
C VAL A 85 8.73 -14.09 0.18
N LEU A 86 7.67 -14.61 0.81
CA LEU A 86 6.88 -13.85 1.77
C LEU A 86 7.73 -13.41 2.97
N ASP A 87 8.48 -14.33 3.57
CA ASP A 87 9.38 -14.06 4.69
C ASP A 87 10.33 -12.92 4.34
N LYS A 88 10.92 -12.94 3.14
CA LYS A 88 11.84 -11.89 2.72
C LYS A 88 11.14 -10.56 2.44
N MET A 89 9.90 -10.59 1.95
CA MET A 89 9.08 -9.38 1.79
C MET A 89 8.75 -8.74 3.13
N ILE A 90 8.36 -9.54 4.13
CA ILE A 90 8.07 -9.09 5.50
C ILE A 90 9.34 -8.56 6.18
N GLU A 91 10.46 -9.30 6.11
CA GLU A 91 11.75 -8.90 6.68
C GLU A 91 12.23 -7.55 6.13
N ASN A 92 12.03 -7.32 4.82
CA ASN A 92 12.39 -6.07 4.16
C ASN A 92 11.33 -4.97 4.27
N GLN A 93 10.24 -5.18 5.03
CA GLN A 93 9.13 -4.24 5.16
C GLN A 93 8.57 -3.80 3.80
N SER A 94 8.47 -4.75 2.87
CA SER A 94 8.02 -4.49 1.51
C SER A 94 6.57 -4.00 1.52
N ALA A 95 6.24 -3.10 0.60
CA ALA A 95 4.89 -2.59 0.43
C ALA A 95 4.68 -2.23 -1.05
N MET A 96 3.43 -2.30 -1.50
CA MET A 96 3.02 -1.75 -2.79
C MET A 96 2.26 -0.44 -2.56
N VAL A 97 2.43 0.53 -3.46
CA VAL A 97 1.79 1.84 -3.35
C VAL A 97 1.09 2.23 -4.65
N LEU A 98 -0.15 2.70 -4.54
CA LEU A 98 -0.99 3.08 -5.68
C LEU A 98 -1.31 4.58 -5.63
N PHE A 99 -1.13 5.22 -6.77
CA PHE A 99 -1.48 6.62 -6.99
C PHE A 99 -2.45 6.71 -8.16
N GLY A 100 -3.54 7.47 -8.00
CA GLY A 100 -4.55 7.56 -9.07
C GLY A 100 -4.04 8.17 -10.38
N LYS A 101 -2.89 8.89 -10.34
CA LYS A 101 -2.22 9.44 -11.53
C LYS A 101 -0.71 9.49 -11.34
N GLU A 102 0.02 9.23 -12.41
CA GLU A 102 1.48 9.33 -12.47
C GLU A 102 1.99 10.73 -12.11
N SER A 103 1.31 11.78 -12.57
CA SER A 103 1.70 13.18 -12.33
C SER A 103 1.32 13.70 -10.93
N SER A 104 0.76 12.85 -10.06
CA SER A 104 0.26 13.22 -8.74
C SER A 104 1.32 13.90 -7.86
N ASN A 105 0.92 14.98 -7.19
CA ASN A 105 1.77 15.62 -6.17
C ASN A 105 2.01 14.69 -4.96
N LYS A 106 1.03 13.85 -4.60
CA LYS A 106 1.18 12.87 -3.51
C LYS A 106 2.27 11.85 -3.82
N LYS A 107 2.36 11.38 -5.07
CA LYS A 107 3.47 10.53 -5.56
C LYS A 107 4.83 11.21 -5.35
N LYS A 108 4.97 12.44 -5.84
CA LYS A 108 6.22 13.21 -5.71
C LYS A 108 6.62 13.41 -4.24
N ILE A 109 5.65 13.65 -3.37
CA ILE A 109 5.87 13.83 -1.93
C ILE A 109 6.29 12.51 -1.28
N PHE A 110 5.60 11.41 -1.58
CA PHE A 110 5.93 10.07 -1.08
C PHE A 110 7.36 9.68 -1.46
N LEU A 111 7.69 9.65 -2.75
CA LEU A 111 9.01 9.21 -3.22
C LEU A 111 10.16 10.04 -2.61
N ARG A 112 9.98 11.36 -2.49
CA ARG A 112 10.99 12.23 -1.84
C ARG A 112 11.12 11.96 -0.35
N SER A 113 10.02 11.64 0.33
CA SER A 113 10.01 11.43 1.77
C SER A 113 10.52 10.04 2.12
N ALA A 114 10.15 9.03 1.34
CA ALA A 114 10.57 7.65 1.53
C ALA A 114 12.07 7.46 1.19
N ASN A 115 12.58 8.11 0.14
CA ASN A 115 14.04 8.15 -0.14
C ASN A 115 14.88 8.80 0.97
N SER A 116 14.24 9.50 1.91
CA SER A 116 14.91 10.11 3.06
C SER A 116 14.88 9.21 4.30
N LEU A 117 14.22 8.05 4.25
CA LEU A 117 14.23 7.06 5.32
C LEU A 117 15.53 6.28 5.25
N GLU A 118 16.21 6.10 6.40
CA GLU A 118 17.46 5.34 6.45
C GLU A 118 17.25 3.91 5.94
N GLY A 119 18.09 3.47 5.01
CA GLY A 119 18.01 2.13 4.41
C GLY A 119 16.95 1.96 3.32
N SER A 120 16.17 2.99 2.97
CA SER A 120 15.18 2.92 1.90
C SER A 120 15.80 3.18 0.53
N HIS A 121 15.82 2.16 -0.32
CA HIS A 121 16.02 2.29 -1.76
C HIS A 121 14.72 1.86 -2.45
N ILE A 122 13.83 2.82 -2.72
CA ILE A 122 12.65 2.63 -3.59
C ILE A 122 12.89 3.18 -4.98
#